data_AF-A0A8R1XTX2-F1
#
_entry.id   AF-A0A8R1XTX2-F1
#
_cell.length_a   1.000
_cell.length_b   1.000
_cell.length_c   1.000
_cell.angle_alpha   90.00
_cell.angle_beta   90.00
_cell.angle_gamma   90.00
#
_symmetry.space_group_name_H-M   'P 1'
#
loop_
_entity.id
_entity.type
_entity.pdbx_description
1 polymer ?
#
loop_
_entity_poly.entity_id
_entity_poly.type
_entity_poly.pdbx_seq_one_letter_code
_entity_poly.pdbx_strand_id
1 'polypeptide(L)'
;MNYQRRFDYEITTAELLQKLRNLNDKKSYLKSDKKVIIMCGFFEDSHLCYHLQLTNMHSTPVIFNVESPRGRAFGATPHVGVIMPQCKTTIYCTFRSERVSRIPDDGIYIYSIFQKAISADKFINAQNDKEKERIARKIWSQHRGKCFECLRLPVGFEPRRPAAHEQHIELCTDIAPGQVEYTKPKLSKEEMPTSQLLSAKEIR
;
A
#
# COMPACT_ATOMS: atom_id res chain seq x y z
N MET A 1 19.99 -20.23 5.23
CA MET A 1 20.53 -19.41 4.13
C MET A 1 19.76 -18.09 4.10
N ASN A 2 20.36 -17.02 4.64
CA ASN A 2 19.77 -15.68 4.71
C ASN A 2 20.01 -14.93 3.39
N TYR A 3 18.99 -14.83 2.54
CA TYR A 3 19.01 -13.89 1.42
C TYR A 3 18.71 -12.48 1.95
N GLN A 4 19.75 -11.85 2.49
CA GLN A 4 19.76 -10.46 2.91
C GLN A 4 20.35 -9.61 1.79
N ARG A 5 19.63 -9.52 0.66
CA ARG A 5 19.83 -8.42 -0.29
C ARG A 5 19.02 -7.24 0.23
N ARG A 6 19.61 -6.45 1.13
CA ARG A 6 19.34 -5.01 1.13
C ARG A 6 19.82 -4.53 -0.22
N PHE A 7 18.90 -4.14 -1.08
CA PHE A 7 19.27 -3.36 -2.24
C PHE A 7 19.37 -1.92 -1.75
N ASP A 8 20.60 -1.47 -1.47
CA ASP A 8 20.89 -0.05 -1.32
C ASP A 8 20.76 0.55 -2.73
N TYR A 9 19.54 0.97 -3.04
CA TYR A 9 19.24 1.67 -4.27
C TYR A 9 19.67 3.13 -4.07
N GLU A 10 20.68 3.61 -4.79
CA GLU A 10 21.07 5.04 -4.90
C GLU A 10 20.02 5.86 -5.68
N ILE A 11 18.73 5.59 -5.46
CA ILE A 11 17.63 6.29 -6.11
C ILE A 11 16.57 6.60 -5.07
N THR A 12 15.96 7.77 -5.20
CA THR A 12 14.86 8.19 -4.34
C THR A 12 13.72 7.17 -4.39
N THR A 13 12.93 7.06 -3.32
CA THR A 13 11.73 6.22 -3.31
C THR A 13 10.85 6.49 -4.54
N ALA A 14 10.72 7.74 -4.97
CA ALA A 14 9.97 8.14 -6.16
C ALA A 14 10.53 7.51 -7.46
N GLU A 15 11.85 7.57 -7.66
CA GLU A 15 12.52 6.98 -8.82
C GLU A 15 12.45 5.45 -8.80
N LEU A 16 12.57 4.81 -7.63
CA LEU A 16 12.41 3.37 -7.53
C LEU A 16 10.97 2.96 -7.83
N LEU A 17 9.99 3.68 -7.29
CA LEU A 17 8.58 3.48 -7.63
C LEU A 17 8.37 3.60 -9.14
N GLN A 18 8.99 4.58 -9.79
CA GLN A 18 8.93 4.75 -11.24
C GLN A 18 9.57 3.57 -12.00
N LYS A 19 10.76 3.12 -11.60
CA LYS A 19 11.43 1.94 -12.20
C LYS A 19 10.61 0.67 -12.02
N LEU A 20 10.05 0.46 -10.83
CA LEU A 20 9.18 -0.69 -10.54
C LEU A 20 7.92 -0.65 -11.40
N ARG A 21 7.22 0.49 -11.50
CA ARG A 21 6.03 0.66 -12.35
C ARG A 21 6.25 0.21 -13.80
N ASN A 22 7.44 0.43 -14.34
CA ASN A 22 7.76 0.09 -15.74
C ASN A 22 8.12 -1.38 -15.95
N LEU A 23 8.64 -2.07 -14.93
CA LEU A 23 9.07 -3.47 -15.04
C LEU A 23 7.90 -4.46 -15.06
N ASN A 24 6.78 -4.12 -14.43
CA ASN A 24 5.81 -5.13 -14.01
C ASN A 24 4.74 -5.49 -15.06
N ASP A 25 4.44 -4.59 -16.00
CA ASP A 25 3.29 -4.79 -16.90
C ASP A 25 3.60 -5.68 -18.12
N LYS A 26 4.84 -5.71 -18.62
CA LYS A 26 5.10 -6.21 -19.99
C LYS A 26 4.98 -7.71 -20.17
N LYS A 27 5.20 -8.50 -19.11
CA LYS A 27 5.14 -9.97 -19.19
C LYS A 27 4.02 -10.56 -18.35
N SER A 28 3.24 -9.71 -17.69
CA SER A 28 2.22 -10.15 -16.77
C SER A 28 0.94 -10.58 -17.50
N TYR A 29 0.41 -11.76 -17.16
CA TYR A 29 -0.90 -12.20 -17.64
C TYR A 29 -2.04 -11.44 -16.94
N LEU A 30 -1.82 -11.11 -15.67
CA LEU A 30 -2.76 -10.36 -14.84
C LEU A 30 -2.46 -8.86 -14.91
N LYS A 31 -3.50 -8.05 -15.05
CA LYS A 31 -3.40 -6.59 -14.94
C LYS A 31 -4.00 -6.14 -13.62
N SER A 32 -3.25 -5.33 -12.89
CA SER A 32 -3.78 -4.61 -11.74
C SER A 32 -4.47 -3.32 -12.17
N ASP A 33 -5.49 -2.91 -11.42
CA ASP A 33 -6.16 -1.61 -11.59
C ASP A 33 -5.25 -0.43 -11.22
N LYS A 34 -4.30 -0.64 -10.30
CA LYS A 34 -3.28 0.34 -9.92
C LYS A 34 -1.87 -0.23 -10.06
N LYS A 35 -0.89 0.65 -10.26
CA LYS A 35 0.54 0.28 -10.33
C LYS A 35 1.27 0.35 -8.99
N VAL A 36 0.63 0.93 -7.97
CA VAL A 36 1.15 1.13 -6.61
C VAL A 36 0.00 0.95 -5.63
N ILE A 37 0.29 0.32 -4.50
CA ILE A 37 -0.63 0.20 -3.36
C ILE A 37 -0.35 1.37 -2.42
N ILE A 38 -1.36 2.18 -2.13
CA ILE A 38 -1.24 3.28 -1.17
C ILE A 38 -2.14 2.94 0.02
N MET A 39 -1.51 2.69 1.17
CA MET A 39 -2.21 2.44 2.42
C MET A 39 -2.57 3.78 3.06
N CYS A 40 -3.86 4.09 3.09
CA CYS A 40 -4.41 5.30 3.69
C CYS A 40 -4.78 5.04 5.16
N GLY A 41 -4.83 6.08 6.00
CA GLY A 41 -5.28 5.98 7.39
C GLY A 41 -4.23 5.48 8.39
N PHE A 42 -2.95 5.40 8.00
CA PHE A 42 -1.88 4.85 8.84
C PHE A 42 -1.73 5.54 10.21
N PHE A 43 -2.11 6.81 10.32
CA PHE A 43 -2.01 7.60 11.56
C PHE A 43 -3.26 7.49 12.45
N GLU A 44 -4.33 6.88 11.94
CA GLU A 44 -5.63 6.78 12.59
C GLU A 44 -5.91 5.34 13.00
N ASP A 45 -5.55 4.38 12.15
CA ASP A 45 -5.86 2.97 12.31
C ASP A 45 -4.62 2.09 12.45
N SER A 46 -4.67 1.17 13.41
CA SER A 46 -3.66 0.12 13.59
C SER A 46 -3.73 -0.99 12.53
N HIS A 47 -4.82 -1.02 11.76
CA HIS A 47 -5.08 -2.03 10.75
C HIS A 47 -5.60 -1.37 9.46
N LEU A 48 -4.77 -1.42 8.42
CA LEU A 48 -5.06 -0.87 7.11
C LEU A 48 -5.37 -2.00 6.13
N CYS A 49 -6.28 -1.75 5.21
CA CYS A 49 -6.64 -2.68 4.15
C CYS A 49 -6.75 -1.94 2.82
N TYR A 50 -6.06 -2.46 1.82
CA TYR A 50 -6.14 -2.01 0.44
C TYR A 50 -6.73 -3.10 -0.44
N HIS A 51 -7.72 -2.73 -1.26
CA HIS A 51 -8.44 -3.66 -2.13
C HIS A 51 -7.86 -3.58 -3.55
N LEU A 52 -6.90 -4.45 -3.86
CA LEU A 52 -6.27 -4.53 -5.17
C LEU A 52 -7.15 -5.33 -6.13
N GLN A 53 -7.52 -4.76 -7.28
CA GLN A 53 -8.24 -5.52 -8.31
C GLN A 53 -7.28 -6.08 -9.34
N LEU A 54 -7.35 -7.39 -9.58
CA LEU A 54 -6.64 -8.06 -10.67
C LEU A 54 -7.62 -8.54 -11.74
N THR A 55 -7.27 -8.32 -13.00
CA THR A 55 -8.01 -8.79 -14.16
C THR A 55 -7.16 -9.77 -14.97
N ASN A 56 -7.72 -10.93 -15.31
CA ASN A 56 -7.05 -11.86 -16.21
C ASN A 56 -7.33 -11.48 -17.67
N MET A 57 -6.31 -10.95 -18.34
CA MET A 57 -6.38 -10.58 -19.76
C MET A 57 -5.96 -11.72 -20.69
N HIS A 58 -5.52 -12.85 -20.14
CA HIS A 58 -5.09 -14.01 -20.90
C HIS A 58 -6.30 -14.87 -21.32
N SER A 59 -6.14 -15.65 -22.38
CA SER A 59 -7.19 -16.56 -22.90
C SER A 59 -7.39 -17.82 -22.06
N THR A 60 -6.47 -18.11 -21.12
CA THR A 60 -6.51 -19.30 -20.26
C THR A 60 -6.59 -18.90 -18.79
N PRO A 61 -7.04 -19.81 -17.89
CA PRO A 61 -6.96 -19.58 -16.46
C PRO A 61 -5.53 -19.28 -16.02
N VAL A 62 -5.39 -18.31 -15.11
CA VAL A 62 -4.10 -17.93 -14.53
C VAL A 62 -4.16 -18.19 -13.03
N ILE A 63 -3.27 -19.07 -12.56
CA ILE A 63 -3.05 -19.23 -11.12
C ILE A 63 -2.08 -18.16 -10.64
N PHE A 64 -2.30 -17.66 -9.44
CA PHE A 64 -1.43 -16.66 -8.83
C PHE A 64 -1.06 -17.03 -7.39
N ASN A 65 0.08 -16.51 -6.95
CA ASN A 65 0.54 -16.56 -5.57
C ASN A 65 1.11 -15.19 -5.18
N VAL A 66 0.56 -14.61 -4.12
CA VAL A 66 0.97 -13.33 -3.57
C VAL A 66 1.99 -13.54 -2.47
N GLU A 67 3.20 -13.05 -2.68
CA GLU A 67 4.21 -12.88 -1.64
C GLU A 67 4.08 -11.47 -1.07
N SER A 68 3.70 -11.39 0.21
CA SER A 68 3.64 -10.13 0.96
C SER A 68 5.05 -9.57 1.22
N PRO A 69 5.17 -8.23 1.40
CA PRO A 69 6.42 -7.63 1.88
C PRO A 69 6.93 -8.33 3.16
N ARG A 70 8.25 -8.35 3.34
CA ARG A 70 8.84 -8.94 4.55
C ARG A 70 8.34 -8.23 5.81
N GLY A 71 7.88 -9.00 6.78
CA GLY A 71 7.42 -8.51 8.07
C GLY A 71 6.07 -9.11 8.44
N ARG A 72 5.85 -9.34 9.74
CA ARG A 72 4.57 -9.90 10.24
C ARG A 72 3.39 -8.93 10.10
N ALA A 73 3.68 -7.66 9.81
CA ALA A 73 2.68 -6.62 9.65
C ALA A 73 1.87 -6.78 8.35
N PHE A 74 2.45 -7.38 7.29
CA PHE A 74 1.82 -7.43 5.98
C PHE A 74 1.08 -8.74 5.73
N GLY A 75 -0.14 -8.65 5.20
CA GLY A 75 -0.96 -9.79 4.79
C GLY A 75 -1.51 -9.63 3.37
N ALA A 76 -1.96 -10.75 2.79
CA ALA A 76 -2.67 -10.79 1.52
C ALA A 76 -3.72 -11.92 1.55
N THR A 77 -4.95 -11.59 1.21
CA THR A 77 -6.05 -12.56 1.09
C THR A 77 -6.81 -12.33 -0.21
N PRO A 78 -7.02 -13.34 -1.06
CA PRO A 78 -6.40 -14.65 -1.01
C PRO A 78 -4.89 -14.58 -1.31
N HIS A 79 -4.10 -15.40 -0.63
CA HIS A 79 -2.66 -15.53 -0.91
C HIS A 79 -2.39 -16.37 -2.16
N VAL A 80 -3.26 -17.33 -2.47
CA VAL A 80 -3.17 -18.17 -3.68
C VAL A 80 -4.57 -18.27 -4.25
N GLY A 81 -4.68 -18.20 -5.57
CA GLY A 81 -5.96 -18.35 -6.24
C GLY A 81 -5.82 -18.61 -7.73
N VAL A 82 -6.95 -18.56 -8.41
CA VAL A 82 -7.05 -18.65 -9.86
C VAL A 82 -8.03 -17.61 -10.35
N ILE A 83 -7.70 -16.98 -11.48
CA ILE A 83 -8.59 -16.05 -12.18
C ILE A 83 -8.91 -16.66 -13.53
N MET A 84 -10.18 -16.89 -13.79
CA MET A 84 -10.66 -17.40 -15.08
C MET A 84 -10.49 -16.32 -16.17
N PRO A 85 -10.42 -16.70 -17.46
CA PRO A 85 -10.28 -15.74 -18.56
C PRO A 85 -11.33 -14.62 -18.48
N GLN A 86 -10.90 -13.37 -18.66
CA GLN A 86 -11.76 -12.18 -18.62
C GLN A 86 -12.48 -11.93 -17.28
N CYS A 87 -12.14 -12.67 -16.23
CA CYS A 87 -12.67 -12.43 -14.88
C CYS A 87 -11.76 -11.51 -14.08
N LYS A 88 -12.33 -10.96 -13.00
CA LYS A 88 -11.63 -10.13 -12.02
C LYS A 88 -11.65 -10.81 -10.66
N THR A 89 -10.66 -10.49 -9.82
CA THR A 89 -10.64 -10.85 -8.41
C THR A 89 -10.11 -9.68 -7.59
N THR A 90 -10.46 -9.66 -6.31
CA THR A 90 -9.96 -8.67 -5.35
C THR A 90 -8.99 -9.35 -4.40
N ILE A 91 -7.80 -8.78 -4.25
CA ILE A 91 -6.82 -9.16 -3.26
C ILE A 91 -6.80 -8.08 -2.18
N TYR A 92 -7.12 -8.49 -0.96
CA TYR A 92 -7.07 -7.69 0.25
C TYR A 92 -5.64 -7.67 0.78
N CYS A 93 -4.91 -6.62 0.48
CA CYS A 93 -3.58 -6.35 1.02
C CYS A 93 -3.74 -5.66 2.38
N THR A 94 -3.28 -6.28 3.45
CA THR A 94 -3.42 -5.73 4.80
C THR A 94 -2.09 -5.33 5.39
N PHE A 95 -2.13 -4.28 6.21
CA PHE A 95 -1.00 -3.86 7.04
C PHE A 95 -1.49 -3.67 8.47
N ARG A 96 -0.82 -4.32 9.44
CA ARG A 96 -1.12 -4.21 10.86
C ARG A 96 0.12 -3.79 11.63
N SER A 97 0.02 -2.68 12.36
CA SER A 97 1.07 -2.22 13.27
C SER A 97 0.52 -2.09 14.68
N GLU A 98 1.24 -2.61 15.67
CA GLU A 98 0.95 -2.38 17.09
C GLU A 98 1.24 -0.93 17.51
N ARG A 99 2.04 -0.21 16.72
CA ARG A 99 2.41 1.19 16.97
C ARG A 99 2.15 2.01 15.73
N VAL A 100 1.02 2.71 15.73
CA VAL A 100 0.54 3.64 14.71
C VAL A 100 1.58 4.73 14.37
N SER A 101 2.51 5.00 15.28
CA SER A 101 3.54 6.04 15.11
C SER A 101 4.83 5.59 14.40
N ARG A 102 4.98 4.32 14.03
CA ARG A 102 6.20 3.83 13.35
C ARG A 102 5.86 3.24 12.01
N ILE A 103 5.87 4.06 10.96
CA ILE A 103 6.07 3.54 9.60
C ILE A 103 7.43 2.83 9.68
N PRO A 104 7.53 1.54 9.32
CA PRO A 104 8.82 0.88 9.39
C PRO A 104 9.82 1.62 8.47
N ASP A 105 10.95 2.00 9.06
CA ASP A 105 11.95 2.93 8.49
C ASP A 105 12.40 2.55 7.07
N ASP A 106 12.38 3.54 6.16
CA ASP A 106 13.04 3.65 4.84
C ASP A 106 13.03 2.42 3.89
N GLY A 107 12.16 1.45 4.18
CA GLY A 107 12.06 0.21 3.44
C GLY A 107 11.19 0.33 2.21
N ILE A 108 11.60 -0.33 1.13
CA ILE A 108 10.76 -0.49 -0.06
C ILE A 108 9.93 -1.75 0.15
N TYR A 109 8.64 -1.56 0.43
CA TYR A 109 7.68 -2.64 0.56
C TYR A 109 7.11 -2.99 -0.81
N ILE A 110 7.14 -4.27 -1.17
CA ILE A 110 6.68 -4.75 -2.48
C ILE A 110 5.85 -6.02 -2.28
N TYR A 111 4.60 -5.99 -2.73
CA TYR A 111 3.84 -7.22 -2.96
C TYR A 111 4.30 -7.83 -4.30
N SER A 112 4.66 -9.11 -4.29
CA SER A 112 5.05 -9.82 -5.52
C SER A 112 4.00 -10.87 -5.86
N ILE A 113 3.33 -10.70 -7.00
CA ILE A 113 2.29 -11.60 -7.46
C ILE A 113 2.88 -12.47 -8.57
N PHE A 114 3.28 -13.67 -8.21
CA PHE A 114 3.74 -14.67 -9.16
C PHE A 114 2.55 -15.29 -9.85
N GLN A 115 2.69 -15.59 -11.13
CA GLN A 115 1.58 -16.07 -11.94
C GLN A 115 2.01 -17.16 -12.91
N LYS A 116 1.05 -17.99 -13.31
CA LYS A 116 1.24 -19.00 -14.33
C LYS A 116 -0.06 -19.27 -15.08
N ALA A 117 0.00 -19.23 -16.41
CA ALA A 117 -1.08 -19.71 -17.26
C ALA A 117 -1.17 -21.24 -17.21
N ILE A 118 -2.38 -21.78 -17.04
CA ILE A 118 -2.67 -23.22 -16.92
C ILE A 118 -3.79 -23.60 -17.91
N SER A 119 -3.77 -24.83 -18.42
CA SER A 119 -4.87 -25.35 -19.24
C SER A 119 -6.19 -25.36 -18.46
N ALA A 120 -7.27 -24.96 -19.13
CA ALA A 120 -8.62 -24.99 -18.57
C ALA A 120 -9.05 -26.39 -18.10
N ASP A 121 -8.49 -27.45 -18.70
CA ASP A 121 -8.82 -28.85 -18.37
C ASP A 121 -8.61 -29.19 -16.90
N LYS A 122 -7.67 -28.51 -16.24
CA LYS A 122 -7.38 -28.72 -14.82
C LYS A 122 -8.52 -28.29 -13.90
N PHE A 123 -9.44 -27.46 -14.38
CA PHE A 123 -10.53 -26.89 -13.60
C PHE A 123 -11.92 -27.35 -14.04
N ILE A 124 -12.04 -28.26 -15.03
CA ILE A 124 -13.32 -28.74 -15.58
C ILE A 124 -14.25 -29.28 -14.49
N ASN A 125 -13.70 -30.03 -13.53
CA ASN A 125 -14.48 -30.69 -12.49
C ASN A 125 -14.77 -29.81 -11.26
N ALA A 126 -14.28 -28.57 -11.23
CA ALA A 126 -14.42 -27.70 -10.07
C ALA A 126 -15.80 -27.01 -10.06
N GLN A 127 -16.62 -27.33 -9.07
CA GLN A 127 -18.00 -26.85 -8.97
C GLN A 127 -18.10 -25.47 -8.34
N ASN A 128 -17.13 -25.10 -7.50
CA ASN A 128 -17.13 -23.84 -6.75
C ASN A 128 -15.71 -23.24 -6.66
N ASP A 129 -15.64 -21.99 -6.22
CA ASP A 129 -14.37 -21.26 -6.15
C ASP A 129 -13.41 -21.82 -5.08
N LYS A 130 -13.93 -22.43 -4.00
CA LYS A 130 -13.09 -23.09 -2.99
C LYS A 130 -12.35 -24.31 -3.58
N GLU A 131 -13.02 -25.08 -4.42
CA GLU A 131 -12.41 -26.20 -5.14
C GLU A 131 -11.37 -25.72 -6.16
N LYS A 132 -11.69 -24.69 -6.94
CA LYS A 132 -10.73 -24.05 -7.84
C LYS A 132 -9.49 -23.57 -7.09
N GLU A 133 -9.64 -22.93 -5.94
CA GLU A 133 -8.52 -22.51 -5.09
C GLU A 133 -7.72 -23.70 -4.54
N ARG A 134 -8.37 -24.79 -4.14
CA ARG A 134 -7.69 -26.03 -3.71
C ARG A 134 -6.87 -26.65 -4.84
N ILE A 135 -7.42 -26.70 -6.05
CA ILE A 135 -6.72 -27.17 -7.25
C ILE A 135 -5.55 -26.24 -7.57
N ALA A 136 -5.76 -24.92 -7.56
CA ALA A 136 -4.71 -23.93 -7.80
C ALA A 136 -3.55 -24.07 -6.80
N ARG A 137 -3.84 -24.28 -5.50
CA ARG A 137 -2.83 -24.58 -4.48
C ARG A 137 -2.03 -25.84 -4.77
N LYS A 138 -2.69 -26.93 -5.19
CA LYS A 138 -2.03 -28.20 -5.56
C LYS A 138 -1.15 -28.03 -6.80
N ILE A 139 -1.60 -27.28 -7.80
CA ILE A 139 -0.79 -26.99 -8.98
C ILE A 139 0.39 -26.10 -8.59
N TRP A 140 0.17 -25.08 -7.76
CA TRP A 140 1.24 -24.18 -7.33
C TRP A 140 2.36 -24.90 -6.58
N SER A 141 2.02 -25.84 -5.69
CA SER A 141 3.02 -26.60 -4.94
C SER A 141 3.95 -27.41 -5.85
N GLN A 142 3.42 -27.94 -6.97
CA GLN A 142 4.19 -28.66 -8.00
C GLN A 142 5.12 -27.74 -8.82
N HIS A 143 4.84 -26.44 -8.85
CA HIS A 143 5.54 -25.45 -9.67
C HIS A 143 6.46 -24.52 -8.88
N ARG A 144 6.61 -24.71 -7.57
CA ARG A 144 7.49 -23.89 -6.73
C ARG A 144 8.89 -23.80 -7.34
N GLY A 145 9.36 -22.58 -7.59
CA GLY A 145 10.66 -22.28 -8.19
C GLY A 145 10.70 -22.17 -9.73
N LYS A 146 9.58 -22.43 -10.45
CA LYS A 146 9.53 -22.42 -11.92
C LYS A 146 8.68 -21.28 -12.53
N CYS A 147 8.20 -20.33 -11.74
CA CYS A 147 7.36 -19.25 -12.23
C CYS A 147 8.21 -18.03 -12.59
N PHE A 148 8.24 -17.69 -13.89
CA PHE A 148 9.01 -16.57 -14.41
C PHE A 148 8.21 -15.26 -14.39
N GLU A 149 6.88 -15.35 -14.47
CA GLU A 149 6.03 -14.17 -14.55
C GLU A 149 5.66 -13.66 -13.16
N CYS A 150 5.92 -12.37 -12.95
CA CYS A 150 5.77 -11.72 -11.65
C CYS A 150 5.34 -10.27 -11.85
N LEU A 151 4.21 -9.91 -11.26
CA LEU A 151 3.76 -8.54 -11.12
C LEU A 151 4.21 -8.03 -9.74
N ARG A 152 5.06 -7.00 -9.70
CA ARG A 152 5.45 -6.35 -8.44
C ARG A 152 4.60 -5.10 -8.20
N LEU A 153 4.17 -4.89 -6.97
CA LEU A 153 3.36 -3.75 -6.60
C LEU A 153 3.99 -3.11 -5.37
N PRO A 154 4.71 -1.99 -5.54
CA PRO A 154 5.27 -1.30 -4.40
C PRO A 154 4.16 -0.71 -3.54
N VAL A 155 4.44 -0.59 -2.25
CA VAL A 155 3.54 -0.06 -1.24
C VAL A 155 4.08 1.29 -0.75
N GLY A 156 3.21 2.29 -0.73
CA GLY A 156 3.43 3.55 -0.02
C GLY A 156 2.40 3.70 1.10
N PHE A 157 2.72 4.56 2.06
CA PHE A 157 1.80 4.98 3.11
C PHE A 157 1.48 6.45 2.90
N GLU A 158 0.19 6.82 2.95
CA GLU A 158 -0.19 8.22 2.86
C GLU A 158 0.33 8.97 4.10
N PRO A 159 1.02 10.12 3.93
CA PRO A 159 1.48 10.90 5.07
C PRO A 159 0.30 11.43 5.88
N ARG A 160 0.54 11.68 7.17
CA ARG A 160 -0.45 12.32 8.04
C ARG A 160 -0.88 13.64 7.39
N ARG A 161 -2.18 13.86 7.23
CA ARG A 161 -2.66 15.19 6.84
C ARG A 161 -2.23 16.17 7.94
N PRO A 162 -1.47 17.24 7.62
CA PRO A 162 -1.13 18.25 8.61
C PRO A 162 -2.42 18.76 9.23
N ALA A 163 -2.46 18.86 10.56
CA ALA A 163 -3.59 19.52 11.20
C ALA A 163 -3.63 20.98 10.72
N ALA A 164 -4.80 21.60 10.61
CA ALA A 164 -4.94 22.96 10.10
C ALA A 164 -4.03 23.99 10.83
N HIS A 165 -3.68 23.73 12.10
CA HIS A 165 -2.77 24.58 12.88
C HIS A 165 -1.27 24.38 12.54
N GLU A 166 -0.89 23.27 11.92
CA GLU A 166 0.49 22.98 11.51
C GLU A 166 0.81 23.58 10.12
N GLN A 167 -0.20 23.99 9.35
CA GLN A 167 -0.04 24.56 8.00
C GLN A 167 0.60 25.98 8.00
N HIS A 168 0.86 26.56 9.17
CA HIS A 168 1.31 27.95 9.31
C HIS A 168 2.83 28.14 9.54
N ILE A 169 3.66 27.10 9.49
CA ILE A 169 5.06 27.18 9.98
C ILE A 169 6.15 27.28 8.89
N GLU A 170 5.86 27.08 7.60
CA GLU A 170 6.91 27.10 6.56
C GLU A 170 6.78 28.27 5.57
N LEU A 171 7.05 29.50 6.05
CA LEU A 171 7.29 30.69 5.23
C LEU A 171 8.24 31.64 5.98
N CYS A 172 9.51 31.25 6.12
CA CYS A 172 10.62 32.18 6.38
C CYS A 172 11.96 31.47 6.10
N THR A 173 12.25 31.26 4.82
CA THR A 173 13.61 31.12 4.33
C THR A 173 14.00 32.41 3.63
N ASP A 174 15.17 32.93 3.98
CA ASP A 174 15.97 33.93 3.28
C ASP A 174 15.37 35.32 3.09
N ILE A 175 15.42 36.14 4.15
CA ILE A 175 15.49 37.59 4.00
C ILE A 175 16.74 38.09 4.73
N ALA A 176 17.65 38.67 3.95
CA ALA A 176 18.89 39.31 4.36
C ALA A 176 18.68 40.36 5.46
N PRO A 177 19.70 40.67 6.30
CA PRO A 177 19.54 41.62 7.40
C PRO A 177 19.47 43.05 6.86
N GLY A 178 18.25 43.55 6.66
CA GLY A 178 18.04 44.94 6.32
C GLY A 178 16.64 45.19 5.76
N GLN A 179 15.83 45.91 6.53
CA GLN A 179 14.45 46.35 6.26
C GLN A 179 13.36 45.33 6.63
N VAL A 180 12.96 45.35 7.90
CA VAL A 180 11.62 44.88 8.29
C VAL A 180 10.82 46.09 8.75
N GLU A 181 10.03 46.65 7.84
CA GLU A 181 8.94 47.56 8.18
C GLU A 181 7.70 46.69 8.46
N TYR A 182 7.38 46.53 9.74
CA TYR A 182 6.23 45.74 10.19
C TYR A 182 4.91 46.49 9.92
N THR A 183 4.24 46.18 8.82
CA THR A 183 2.82 46.51 8.64
C THR A 183 1.95 45.45 9.33
N LYS A 184 1.36 45.83 10.47
CA LYS A 184 0.33 45.07 11.21
C LYS A 184 -0.81 44.61 10.29
N PRO A 185 -1.23 43.33 10.30
CA PRO A 185 -2.54 42.93 9.81
C PRO A 185 -3.61 43.34 10.83
N LYS A 186 -4.62 44.08 10.37
CA LYS A 186 -5.84 44.41 11.13
C LYS A 186 -6.60 43.11 11.48
N LEU A 187 -6.69 42.77 12.76
CA LEU A 187 -7.68 41.83 13.28
C LEU A 187 -9.08 42.47 13.18
N SER A 188 -9.90 41.99 12.26
CA SER A 188 -11.34 42.20 12.24
C SER A 188 -12.03 41.24 13.21
N LYS A 189 -12.98 41.80 13.96
CA LYS A 189 -13.83 41.16 14.97
C LYS A 189 -14.59 39.96 14.39
N GLU A 190 -14.57 38.82 15.08
CA GLU A 190 -15.65 37.83 15.02
C GLU A 190 -15.75 37.07 16.36
N GLU A 191 -16.97 36.72 16.70
CA GLU A 191 -17.52 36.53 18.04
C GLU A 191 -17.04 35.28 18.77
N MET A 192 -16.84 35.38 20.09
CA MET A 192 -16.73 34.21 20.98
C MET A 192 -18.13 33.69 21.37
N PRO A 193 -18.40 32.38 21.32
CA PRO A 193 -19.47 31.78 22.09
C PRO A 193 -18.97 31.29 23.46
N THR A 194 -19.73 31.73 24.45
CA THR A 194 -19.69 31.44 25.88
C THR A 194 -19.94 29.96 26.22
N SER A 195 -19.08 29.36 27.03
CA SER A 195 -19.42 28.25 27.93
C SER A 195 -18.35 28.16 29.02
N GLN A 196 -18.59 28.84 30.15
CA GLN A 196 -19.04 28.19 31.39
C GLN A 196 -18.10 27.08 31.86
N LEU A 197 -17.23 27.39 32.85
CA LEU A 197 -17.37 26.88 34.24
C LEU A 197 -16.26 27.49 35.12
N LEU A 198 -16.67 28.16 36.19
CA LEU A 198 -15.85 28.63 37.31
C LEU A 198 -16.18 27.77 38.54
N SER A 199 -15.17 27.18 39.19
CA SER A 199 -15.10 26.84 40.62
C SER A 199 -13.72 26.20 40.86
N ALA A 200 -12.91 26.51 41.87
CA ALA A 200 -13.08 27.22 43.13
C ALA A 200 -11.77 27.98 43.45
N LYS A 201 -11.89 29.15 44.09
CA LYS A 201 -10.76 29.86 44.71
C LYS A 201 -10.21 29.05 45.88
N GLU A 202 -8.96 28.62 45.77
CA GLU A 202 -8.04 28.49 46.90
C GLU A 202 -7.62 29.91 47.31
N ILE A 203 -8.00 30.34 48.52
CA ILE A 203 -7.26 31.39 49.25
C ILE A 203 -7.28 30.99 50.73
N ARG A 204 -6.08 30.57 51.19
CA ARG A 204 -5.51 30.58 52.55
C ARG A 204 -6.33 30.11 53.74
#